data_AF-A0AA42VNY3-F1
#
_entry.id   AF-A0AA42VNY3-F1
#
_cell.length_a   1.000
_cell.length_b   1.000
_cell.length_c   1.000
_cell.angle_alpha   90.00
_cell.angle_beta   90.00
_cell.angle_gamma   90.00
#
_symmetry.space_group_name_H-M   'P 1'
#
loop_
_entity.id
_entity.type
_entity.pdbx_description
1 polymer ?
#
loop_
_entity_poly.entity_id
_entity_poly.type
_entity_poly.pdbx_seq_one_letter_code
_entity_poly.pdbx_strand_id
1 'polypeptide(L)'
;MTEKDRDALLRALAGTIDRWTGNIELPNGTKLTDLQVNGQDDAQALLHTINGLSSTQFATRGAALPSIIEPVPNDSLATRIDLYLQDLRNAKTSSGNLLDSENTLTIFKEIAGPDVPMSQLSQTHVRAFLSGLHDWPSNARKKTAYKDLSALQIIAMVK
;
A
#
# COMPACT_ATOMS: atom_id res chain seq x y z
N MET A 1 21.26 17.68 10.37
CA MET A 1 21.76 16.83 11.48
C MET A 1 22.86 17.58 12.22
N THR A 2 22.83 17.65 13.55
CA THR A 2 23.90 18.30 14.31
C THR A 2 25.13 17.39 14.41
N GLU A 3 26.31 17.94 14.72
CA GLU A 3 27.55 17.15 14.89
C GLU A 3 27.44 16.12 16.01
N LYS A 4 26.70 16.46 17.08
CA LYS A 4 26.39 15.56 18.19
C LYS A 4 25.53 14.36 17.76
N ASP A 5 24.53 14.61 16.91
CA ASP A 5 23.65 13.54 16.41
C ASP A 5 24.41 12.59 15.48
N ARG A 6 25.35 13.14 14.69
CA ARG A 6 26.25 12.35 13.83
C ARG A 6 27.11 11.40 14.64
N ASP A 7 27.76 11.91 15.69
CA ASP A 7 28.64 11.11 16.55
C ASP A 7 27.85 10.00 17.26
N ALA A 8 26.64 10.30 17.74
CA ALA A 8 25.77 9.31 18.36
C ALA A 8 25.34 8.22 17.36
N LEU A 9 24.99 8.58 16.12
CA LEU A 9 24.68 7.60 15.06
C LEU A 9 25.89 6.71 14.75
N LEU A 10 27.10 7.28 14.68
CA LEU A 10 28.33 6.51 14.47
C LEU A 10 28.60 5.52 15.61
N ARG A 11 28.28 5.88 16.85
CA ARG A 11 28.36 4.96 18.00
C ARG A 11 27.32 3.84 17.92
N ALA A 12 26.11 4.12 17.43
CA ALA A 12 25.09 3.08 17.22
C ALA A 12 25.53 2.07 16.14
N LEU A 13 26.13 2.58 15.06
CA LEU A 13 26.73 1.77 13.99
C LEU A 13 27.90 0.91 14.47
N ALA A 14 28.68 1.41 15.43
CA ALA A 14 29.74 0.66 16.08
C ALA A 14 29.24 -0.30 17.18
N GLY A 15 27.92 -0.41 17.38
CA GLY A 15 27.32 -1.23 18.45
C GLY A 15 27.65 -0.74 19.87
N THR A 16 28.12 0.49 20.01
CA THR A 16 28.55 1.07 21.30
C THR A 16 27.39 1.70 22.08
N ILE A 17 26.25 1.94 21.41
CA ILE A 17 25.00 2.37 22.05
C ILE A 17 23.82 1.56 21.52
N ASP A 18 22.89 1.22 22.40
CA ASP A 18 21.75 0.36 22.08
C ASP A 18 20.59 1.12 21.40
N ARG A 19 20.57 2.45 21.51
CA ARG A 19 19.49 3.26 20.96
C ARG A 19 19.96 4.64 20.54
N TRP A 20 19.55 5.03 19.34
CA TRP A 20 19.68 6.40 18.84
C TRP A 20 18.33 6.89 18.33
N THR A 21 18.01 8.15 18.59
CA THR A 21 16.84 8.83 18.01
C THR A 21 17.24 10.17 17.44
N GLY A 22 16.71 10.54 16.27
CA GLY A 22 17.09 11.79 15.66
C GLY A 22 16.46 12.07 14.30
N ASN A 23 16.84 13.23 13.76
CA ASN A 23 16.36 13.72 12.47
C ASN A 23 17.51 13.83 11.48
N ILE A 24 17.29 13.36 10.25
CA ILE A 24 18.26 13.38 9.16
C ILE A 24 17.70 14.26 8.04
N GLU A 25 18.51 15.22 7.60
CA GLU A 25 18.23 16.01 6.40
C GLU A 25 19.19 15.53 5.32
N LEU A 26 18.61 15.02 4.24
CA LEU A 26 19.35 14.48 3.11
C LEU A 26 19.78 15.63 2.17
N PRO A 27 20.87 15.47 1.39
CA PRO A 27 21.35 16.49 0.46
C PRO A 27 20.32 16.92 -0.61
N ASN A 28 19.29 16.11 -0.84
CA ASN A 28 18.17 16.40 -1.74
C ASN A 28 17.04 17.23 -1.09
N GLY A 29 17.23 17.70 0.15
CA GLY A 29 16.24 18.48 0.91
C GLY A 29 15.16 17.66 1.61
N THR A 30 15.19 16.32 1.49
CA THR A 30 14.25 15.44 2.20
C THR A 30 14.59 15.38 3.68
N LYS A 31 13.59 15.56 4.55
CA LYS A 31 13.74 15.47 6.01
C LYS A 31 13.10 14.18 6.52
N LEU A 32 13.91 13.34 7.14
CA LEU A 32 13.49 12.17 7.89
C LEU A 32 13.44 12.57 9.37
N THR A 33 12.27 12.52 9.99
CA THR A 33 12.06 12.91 11.38
C THR A 33 11.69 11.71 12.25
N ASP A 34 11.96 11.82 13.55
CA ASP A 34 11.57 10.82 14.56
C ASP A 34 12.10 9.41 14.27
N LEU A 35 13.31 9.32 13.69
CA LEU A 35 13.97 8.04 13.46
C LEU A 35 14.34 7.42 14.79
N GLN A 36 14.09 6.11 14.91
CA GLN A 36 14.52 5.31 16.04
C GLN A 36 15.38 4.18 15.51
N VAL A 37 16.61 4.10 16.00
CA VAL A 37 17.58 3.07 15.66
C VAL A 37 17.88 2.28 16.92
N ASN A 38 17.54 1.00 16.93
CA ASN A 38 17.77 0.10 18.05
C ASN A 38 18.86 -0.91 17.71
N GLY A 39 20.08 -0.62 18.17
CA GLY A 39 21.26 -1.46 17.96
C GLY A 39 21.87 -1.37 16.56
N GLN A 40 22.86 -2.22 16.34
CA GLN A 40 23.75 -2.15 15.18
C GLN A 40 23.07 -2.54 13.87
N ASP A 41 22.21 -3.57 13.87
CA ASP A 41 21.53 -4.04 12.65
C ASP A 41 20.58 -2.99 12.08
N ASP A 42 19.85 -2.30 12.95
CA ASP A 42 18.93 -1.22 12.58
C ASP A 42 19.71 0.00 12.04
N ALA A 43 20.88 0.27 12.63
CA ALA A 43 21.76 1.33 12.16
C ALA A 43 22.31 1.04 10.75
N GLN A 44 22.67 -0.22 10.46
CA GLN A 44 23.10 -0.66 9.13
C GLN A 44 21.96 -0.57 8.10
N ALA A 45 20.73 -0.97 8.48
CA ALA A 45 19.55 -0.86 7.63
C ALA A 45 19.22 0.59 7.28
N LEU A 46 19.36 1.51 8.25
CA LEU A 46 19.19 2.94 8.01
C LEU A 46 20.25 3.48 7.03
N LEU A 47 21.52 3.12 7.17
CA LEU A 47 22.57 3.53 6.23
C LEU A 47 22.34 3.00 4.82
N HIS A 48 21.92 1.73 4.69
CA HIS A 48 21.60 1.15 3.39
C HIS A 48 20.46 1.93 2.71
N THR A 49 19.44 2.32 3.48
CA THR A 49 18.32 3.14 3.00
C THR A 49 18.80 4.52 2.56
N ILE A 50 19.63 5.20 3.36
CA ILE A 50 20.18 6.53 3.03
C ILE A 50 21.07 6.49 1.79
N ASN A 51 21.89 5.45 1.64
CA ASN A 51 22.75 5.26 0.46
C ASN A 51 21.92 4.95 -0.80
N GLY A 52 20.82 4.19 -0.65
CA GLY A 52 19.84 3.98 -1.71
C GLY A 52 19.14 5.27 -2.14
N LEU A 53 18.83 6.17 -1.20
CA LEU A 53 18.25 7.49 -1.47
C LEU A 53 19.26 8.49 -2.08
N SER A 54 20.54 8.34 -1.74
CA SER A 54 21.64 9.19 -2.23
C SER A 54 22.14 8.77 -3.62
N SER A 55 21.87 7.52 -4.01
CA SER A 55 22.03 7.07 -5.39
C SER A 55 21.02 7.81 -6.26
N THR A 56 21.49 8.40 -7.36
CA THR A 56 20.83 9.38 -8.25
C THR A 56 19.54 8.91 -8.95
N GLN A 57 18.80 7.95 -8.38
CA GLN A 57 17.49 7.51 -8.86
C GLN A 57 16.35 8.44 -8.41
N PHE A 58 16.60 9.35 -7.45
CA PHE A 58 15.59 10.29 -6.92
C PHE A 58 15.85 11.77 -7.26
N ALA A 59 16.86 12.09 -8.07
CA ALA A 59 17.27 13.46 -8.36
C ALA A 59 17.36 13.80 -9.86
N THR A 60 16.41 13.35 -10.70
CA THR A 60 16.13 14.03 -11.99
C THR A 60 14.77 13.59 -12.55
N ARG A 61 13.75 14.44 -12.41
CA ARG A 61 12.65 14.49 -13.39
C ARG A 61 12.32 15.94 -13.72
N GLY A 62 13.35 16.62 -14.21
CA GLY A 62 13.32 17.96 -14.76
C GLY A 62 14.29 18.11 -15.94
N ALA A 63 14.48 17.09 -16.76
CA ALA A 63 15.01 17.17 -18.13
C ALA A 63 14.99 15.75 -18.75
N ALA A 64 14.57 15.66 -20.00
CA ALA A 64 14.27 14.42 -20.71
C ALA A 64 15.48 13.47 -20.86
N LEU A 65 15.26 12.19 -20.56
CA LEU A 65 16.09 11.05 -21.00
C LEU A 65 15.15 9.96 -21.53
N PRO A 66 15.61 9.11 -22.47
CA PRO A 66 14.75 8.22 -23.23
C PRO A 66 14.06 7.26 -22.27
N SER A 67 12.73 7.31 -22.30
CA SER A 67 11.83 6.42 -21.61
C SER A 67 12.20 4.95 -21.86
N ILE A 68 13.00 4.35 -20.99
CA ILE A 68 12.69 2.98 -20.57
C ILE A 68 11.56 3.18 -19.57
N ILE A 69 10.35 3.29 -20.11
CA ILE A 69 9.15 2.98 -19.34
C ILE A 69 9.34 1.51 -18.99
N GLU A 70 9.85 1.21 -17.79
CA GLU A 70 9.35 -0.01 -17.17
C GLU A 70 7.84 0.19 -17.12
N PRO A 71 7.05 -0.64 -17.82
CA PRO A 71 5.61 -0.50 -17.78
C PRO A 71 5.24 -0.57 -16.30
N VAL A 72 4.72 0.54 -15.76
CA VAL A 72 3.88 0.47 -14.56
C VAL A 72 2.93 -0.66 -14.89
N PRO A 73 2.97 -1.80 -14.17
CA PRO A 73 2.13 -2.92 -14.53
C PRO A 73 0.71 -2.36 -14.62
N ASN A 74 0.13 -2.40 -15.82
CA ASN A 74 -1.20 -1.85 -16.09
C ASN A 74 -2.22 -2.85 -15.53
N ASP A 75 -2.01 -3.22 -14.27
CA ASP A 75 -2.74 -4.24 -13.58
C ASP A 75 -4.15 -3.71 -13.36
N SER A 76 -5.11 -4.60 -13.53
CA SER A 76 -6.47 -4.28 -13.16
C SER A 76 -6.61 -4.26 -11.64
N LEU A 77 -7.67 -3.60 -11.17
CA LEU A 77 -8.13 -3.68 -9.80
C LEU A 77 -8.30 -5.14 -9.36
N ALA A 78 -8.81 -6.01 -10.24
CA ALA A 78 -8.96 -7.43 -9.95
C ALA A 78 -7.62 -8.11 -9.65
N THR A 79 -6.59 -7.89 -10.47
CA THR A 79 -5.25 -8.44 -10.24
C THR A 79 -4.67 -7.98 -8.91
N ARG A 80 -4.85 -6.70 -8.55
CA ARG A 80 -4.37 -6.16 -7.26
C ARG A 80 -5.13 -6.73 -6.05
N ILE A 81 -6.43 -6.96 -6.19
CA ILE A 81 -7.23 -7.63 -5.16
C ILE A 81 -6.74 -9.06 -4.94
N ASP A 82 -6.49 -9.82 -6.01
CA ASP A 82 -6.03 -11.21 -5.90
C ASP A 82 -4.67 -11.31 -5.21
N LEU A 83 -3.73 -10.42 -5.56
CA LEU A 83 -2.43 -10.31 -4.88
C LEU A 83 -2.58 -10.00 -3.40
N TYR A 84 -3.41 -9.02 -3.04
CA TYR A 84 -3.64 -8.68 -1.63
C TYR A 84 -4.28 -9.83 -0.85
N LEU A 85 -5.24 -10.54 -1.43
CA LEU A 85 -5.82 -11.73 -0.80
C LEU A 85 -4.80 -12.85 -0.63
N GLN A 86 -3.86 -13.00 -1.57
CA GLN A 86 -2.74 -13.92 -1.43
C GLN A 86 -1.81 -13.50 -0.28
N ASP A 87 -1.51 -12.21 -0.15
CA ASP A 87 -0.71 -11.69 0.97
C ASP A 87 -1.37 -11.96 2.32
N LEU A 88 -2.70 -11.77 2.43
CA LEU A 88 -3.44 -12.10 3.65
C LEU A 88 -3.36 -13.59 4.01
N ARG A 89 -3.43 -14.48 3.01
CA ARG A 89 -3.26 -15.93 3.20
C ARG A 89 -1.83 -16.26 3.67
N ASN A 90 -0.82 -15.67 3.05
CA ASN A 90 0.59 -15.86 3.41
C ASN A 90 0.88 -15.36 4.84
N ALA A 91 0.25 -14.26 5.25
CA ALA A 91 0.32 -13.71 6.60
C ALA A 91 -0.45 -14.54 7.65
N LYS A 92 -1.09 -15.65 7.25
CA LYS A 92 -1.91 -16.52 8.13
C LYS A 92 -3.03 -15.75 8.83
N THR A 93 -3.65 -14.81 8.12
CA THR A 93 -4.84 -14.10 8.57
C THR A 93 -5.92 -15.11 8.98
N SER A 94 -6.68 -14.81 10.04
CA SER A 94 -7.76 -15.69 10.50
C SER A 94 -8.77 -15.95 9.37
N SER A 95 -9.35 -17.15 9.35
CA SER A 95 -10.30 -17.56 8.31
C SER A 95 -11.52 -16.65 8.24
N GLY A 96 -12.01 -16.14 9.38
CA GLY A 96 -13.08 -15.13 9.42
C GLY A 96 -12.69 -13.82 8.76
N ASN A 97 -11.53 -13.25 9.11
CA ASN A 97 -11.08 -11.97 8.54
C ASN A 97 -10.74 -12.09 7.05
N LEU A 98 -10.20 -13.25 6.63
CA LEU A 98 -9.93 -13.52 5.22
C LEU A 98 -11.25 -13.58 4.43
N LEU A 99 -12.27 -14.29 4.95
CA LEU A 99 -13.58 -14.37 4.33
C LEU A 99 -14.24 -13.00 4.21
N ASP A 100 -14.17 -12.18 5.27
CA ASP A 100 -14.72 -10.82 5.28
C ASP A 100 -14.01 -9.91 4.27
N SER A 101 -12.68 -10.02 4.18
CA SER A 101 -11.86 -9.29 3.20
C SER A 101 -12.19 -9.70 1.78
N GLU A 102 -12.26 -11.01 1.51
CA GLU A 102 -12.59 -11.57 0.19
C GLU A 102 -13.99 -11.12 -0.26
N ASN A 103 -14.98 -11.20 0.64
CA ASN A 103 -16.33 -10.75 0.34
C ASN A 103 -16.38 -9.24 0.06
N THR A 104 -15.75 -8.41 0.88
CA THR A 104 -15.74 -6.96 0.72
C THR A 104 -15.07 -6.54 -0.59
N LEU A 105 -13.92 -7.12 -0.91
CA LEU A 105 -13.17 -6.80 -2.13
C LEU A 105 -13.87 -7.33 -3.38
N THR A 106 -14.56 -8.47 -3.28
CA THR A 106 -15.41 -8.97 -4.37
C THR A 106 -16.53 -7.99 -4.69
N ILE A 107 -17.23 -7.47 -3.68
CA ILE A 107 -18.27 -6.45 -3.87
C ILE A 107 -17.67 -5.18 -4.48
N PHE A 108 -16.50 -4.74 -4.01
CA PHE A 108 -15.83 -3.57 -4.56
C PHE A 108 -15.49 -3.74 -6.05
N LYS A 109 -14.87 -4.87 -6.42
CA LYS A 109 -14.55 -5.22 -7.82
C LYS A 109 -15.79 -5.22 -8.71
N GLU A 110 -16.88 -5.83 -8.24
CA GLU A 110 -18.12 -5.94 -9.02
C GLU A 110 -18.82 -4.57 -9.23
N ILE A 111 -18.70 -3.65 -8.26
CA ILE A 111 -19.27 -2.31 -8.37
C ILE A 111 -18.37 -1.36 -9.17
N ALA A 112 -17.06 -1.40 -8.94
CA ALA A 112 -16.10 -0.56 -9.67
C ALA A 112 -15.99 -0.98 -11.14
N GLY A 113 -16.11 -2.27 -11.42
CA GLY A 113 -15.94 -2.88 -12.73
C GLY A 113 -14.78 -3.89 -12.72
N PRO A 114 -14.92 -5.06 -13.39
CA PRO A 114 -13.97 -6.15 -13.31
C PRO A 114 -12.59 -5.82 -13.91
N ASP A 115 -12.55 -4.93 -14.91
CA ASP A 115 -11.36 -4.64 -15.70
C ASP A 115 -10.82 -3.22 -15.49
N VAL A 116 -11.21 -2.53 -14.40
CA VAL A 116 -10.74 -1.17 -14.12
C VAL A 116 -9.21 -1.18 -13.98
N PRO A 117 -8.46 -0.49 -14.86
CA PRO A 117 -7.03 -0.33 -14.69
C PRO A 117 -6.76 0.46 -13.40
N MET A 118 -5.73 0.09 -12.64
CA MET A 118 -5.38 0.84 -11.42
C MET A 118 -5.08 2.32 -11.69
N SER A 119 -4.61 2.65 -12.89
CA SER A 119 -4.40 4.04 -13.36
C SER A 119 -5.68 4.85 -13.54
N GLN A 120 -6.84 4.19 -13.67
CA GLN A 120 -8.16 4.79 -13.85
C GLN A 120 -9.02 4.71 -12.59
N LEU A 121 -8.56 4.00 -11.55
CA LEU A 121 -9.24 3.95 -10.28
C LEU A 121 -9.31 5.36 -9.68
N SER A 122 -10.50 5.77 -9.27
CA SER A 122 -10.79 7.17 -8.94
C SER A 122 -11.85 7.28 -7.86
N GLN A 123 -12.05 8.50 -7.36
CA GLN A 123 -13.08 8.78 -6.35
C GLN A 123 -14.48 8.37 -6.80
N THR A 124 -14.78 8.40 -8.11
CA THR A 124 -16.07 7.96 -8.65
C THR A 124 -16.34 6.49 -8.34
N HIS A 125 -15.34 5.62 -8.51
CA HIS A 125 -15.45 4.19 -8.18
C HIS A 125 -15.66 3.96 -6.68
N VAL A 126 -14.92 4.70 -5.83
CA VAL A 126 -15.05 4.61 -4.37
C VAL A 126 -16.44 5.08 -3.93
N ARG A 127 -16.96 6.17 -4.51
CA ARG A 127 -18.30 6.67 -4.20
C ARG A 127 -19.37 5.67 -4.64
N ALA A 128 -19.25 5.10 -5.83
CA ALA A 128 -20.17 4.08 -6.32
C ALA A 128 -20.21 2.87 -5.37
N PHE A 129 -19.05 2.42 -4.88
CA PHE A 129 -18.95 1.35 -3.89
C PHE A 129 -19.66 1.69 -2.57
N LEU A 130 -19.36 2.85 -1.97
CA LEU A 130 -19.97 3.26 -0.70
C LEU A 130 -21.49 3.46 -0.83
N SER A 131 -21.96 4.03 -1.95
CA SER A 131 -23.39 4.12 -2.25
C SER A 131 -24.02 2.75 -2.46
N GLY A 132 -23.35 1.83 -3.14
CA GLY A 132 -23.83 0.46 -3.30
C GLY A 132 -23.90 -0.32 -1.99
N LEU A 133 -22.97 -0.10 -1.07
CA LEU A 133 -23.01 -0.66 0.28
C LEU A 133 -24.17 -0.12 1.11
N HIS A 134 -24.58 1.14 0.90
CA HIS A 134 -25.75 1.71 1.56
C HIS A 134 -27.04 0.97 1.15
N ASP A 135 -27.16 0.63 -0.13
CA ASP A 135 -28.31 -0.09 -0.70
C ASP A 135 -28.19 -1.62 -0.53
N TRP A 136 -27.13 -2.12 0.11
CA TRP A 136 -26.82 -3.54 0.19
C TRP A 136 -27.76 -4.31 1.13
N PRO A 137 -28.47 -5.35 0.66
CA PRO A 137 -29.37 -6.11 1.53
C PRO A 137 -28.65 -6.87 2.63
N SER A 138 -29.24 -6.90 3.82
CA SER A 138 -28.78 -7.76 4.92
C SER A 138 -28.67 -9.21 4.46
N ASN A 139 -27.51 -9.83 4.74
CA ASN A 139 -27.18 -11.21 4.39
C ASN A 139 -27.32 -11.52 2.88
N ALA A 140 -27.12 -10.56 1.97
CA ALA A 140 -27.35 -10.75 0.54
C ALA A 140 -26.71 -12.03 -0.03
N ARG A 141 -25.42 -12.27 0.25
CA ARG A 141 -24.69 -13.47 -0.25
C ARG A 141 -25.19 -14.81 0.29
N LYS A 142 -26.04 -14.81 1.32
CA LYS A 142 -26.64 -16.04 1.88
C LYS A 142 -28.02 -16.34 1.27
N LYS A 143 -28.62 -15.40 0.55
CA LYS A 143 -29.98 -15.53 0.02
C LYS A 143 -29.95 -16.24 -1.33
N THR A 144 -30.73 -17.31 -1.48
CA THR A 144 -30.87 -18.06 -2.74
C THR A 144 -31.35 -17.18 -3.90
N ALA A 145 -32.18 -16.16 -3.61
CA ALA A 145 -32.69 -15.22 -4.62
C ALA A 145 -31.59 -14.37 -5.28
N TYR A 146 -30.42 -14.24 -4.65
CA TYR A 146 -29.28 -13.49 -5.16
C TYR A 146 -28.12 -14.38 -5.60
N LYS A 147 -28.36 -15.69 -5.64
CA LYS A 147 -27.37 -16.65 -6.09
C LYS A 147 -27.00 -16.33 -7.54
N ASP A 148 -25.70 -16.40 -7.84
CA ASP A 148 -25.13 -16.14 -9.16
C ASP A 148 -25.29 -14.69 -9.68
N LEU A 149 -25.80 -13.76 -8.85
CA LEU A 149 -25.87 -12.34 -9.18
C LEU A 149 -24.63 -11.58 -8.72
N SER A 150 -24.19 -10.63 -9.53
CA SER A 150 -23.19 -9.63 -9.15
C SER A 150 -23.78 -8.61 -8.17
N ALA A 151 -22.91 -7.90 -7.45
CA ALA A 151 -23.30 -6.87 -6.51
C ALA A 151 -24.17 -5.79 -7.16
N LEU A 152 -23.83 -5.36 -8.38
CA LEU A 152 -24.64 -4.41 -9.13
C LEU A 152 -26.04 -4.95 -9.45
N GLN A 153 -26.15 -6.23 -9.83
CA GLN A 153 -27.45 -6.86 -10.08
C GLN A 153 -28.28 -6.96 -8.80
N ILE A 154 -27.66 -7.33 -7.67
CA ILE A 154 -28.34 -7.38 -6.37
C ILE A 154 -28.87 -6.00 -5.97
N ILE A 155 -28.04 -4.95 -6.07
CA ILE A 155 -28.43 -3.57 -5.73
C ILE A 155 -29.59 -3.10 -6.63
N ALA A 156 -29.58 -3.45 -7.92
CA ALA A 156 -30.64 -3.09 -8.85
C ALA A 156 -31.99 -3.75 -8.54
N MET A 157 -32.02 -4.91 -7.87
CA MET A 157 -33.26 -5.59 -7.46
C MET A 157 -33.92 -5.01 -6.21
N VAL A 158 -33.20 -4.18 -5.45
CA VAL A 158 -33.66 -3.60 -4.18
C VAL A 158 -34.30 -2.24 -4.39
N LYS A 159 -33.99 -1.60 -5.52
CA LYS A 159 -34.53 -0.30 -5.93
C LYS A 159 -35.91 -0.41 -6.55
#